data_AF-A0A4Y2ANJ5-F1
#
_entry.id   AF-A0A4Y2ANJ5-F1
#
_cell.length_a   1.000
_cell.length_b   1.000
_cell.length_c   1.000
_cell.angle_alpha   90.00
_cell.angle_beta   90.00
_cell.angle_gamma   90.00
#
_symmetry.space_group_name_H-M   'P 1'
#
loop_
_entity.id
_entity.type
_entity.pdbx_description
1 polymer ?
#
loop_
_entity_poly.entity_id
_entity_poly.type
_entity_poly.pdbx_seq_one_letter_code
_entity_poly.pdbx_strand_id
1 'polypeptide(L)'
;MESATRLPPGSCTGPAFWNLVTDELLQQDWPQGVHLQAFADDFVFLVNAGSGPIWYSGIKWRQNNIKRALVIKYLGVLIDDKLNFVAHLSAIKNKSLILHQGLKNVAGTSWGLSKNIRRQLYLTVVEKVILYASAAWAHNITARQQKLLSSIQRKFLLNITGAYNTTPTAALQVIEGLMPLHIKAKMQSTLVRLGCLGRNCDYKGIHFDHESYEQPSPPSTIHPALFSLEDRITHGGQVPSNRTPIEVYTDGSKINDQTGSAFCVNANEAITKTWTAKLSPANTVFQAEMLALKAAIEWANAANEDVNIWSDSESSLQALKSFYVKSKITQEAQMTLLENARIRLGWVKAHIGIKGNEIADTLAKEATTDGIPASLPFPKNFLKKQLLQLSLSRSQAEWDNGETGRSVYSIIPKISNKQLHWSRECIQFATGHGPFPSYLKRFGLHSTDYCGCGEIGNPLRYATRCPLTLSYHHKEPSPQFIVHWWKSALSRKLSRRNIDNLITFLATNEDIIKSQNTTPSHTPA
;
A
#
# COMPACT_ATOMS: atom_id res chain seq x y z
N MET A 1 -20.62 51.16 7.02
CA MET A 1 -20.93 50.00 6.16
C MET A 1 -19.62 49.34 5.78
N GLU A 2 -19.04 48.52 6.67
CA GLU A 2 -17.84 47.72 6.40
C GLU A 2 -18.07 46.33 6.96
N SER A 3 -18.86 45.53 6.26
CA SER A 3 -19.11 44.15 6.67
C SER A 3 -19.52 43.29 5.49
N ALA A 4 -18.66 43.20 4.46
CA ALA A 4 -18.76 42.18 3.39
C ALA A 4 -17.48 42.01 2.53
N THR A 5 -16.28 42.37 2.98
CA THR A 5 -15.05 42.30 2.17
C THR A 5 -14.17 41.07 2.39
N ARG A 6 -14.65 40.04 3.09
CA ARG A 6 -13.88 38.80 3.32
C ARG A 6 -14.57 37.61 2.63
N LEU A 7 -13.77 36.73 2.03
CA LEU A 7 -14.24 35.47 1.48
C LEU A 7 -14.88 34.63 2.60
N PRO A 8 -16.12 34.14 2.42
CA PRO A 8 -16.80 33.37 3.45
C PRO A 8 -16.12 32.00 3.64
N PRO A 9 -15.97 31.53 4.91
CA PRO A 9 -15.51 30.17 5.20
C PRO A 9 -16.43 29.15 4.51
N GLY A 10 -15.84 28.21 3.77
CA GLY A 10 -16.58 27.21 3.00
C GLY A 10 -16.92 27.61 1.55
N SER A 11 -16.54 28.80 1.10
CA SER A 11 -16.59 29.14 -0.33
C SER A 11 -15.72 28.18 -1.15
N CYS A 12 -16.28 27.64 -2.24
CA CYS A 12 -15.55 26.79 -3.18
C CYS A 12 -14.42 27.54 -3.91
N THR A 13 -14.50 28.86 -4.04
CA THR A 13 -13.46 29.71 -4.66
C THR A 13 -12.47 30.28 -3.65
N GLY A 14 -12.76 30.18 -2.35
CA GLY A 14 -11.91 30.72 -1.28
C GLY A 14 -10.44 30.28 -1.38
N PRO A 15 -10.14 28.97 -1.52
CA PRO A 15 -8.76 28.50 -1.68
C PRO A 15 -8.04 29.04 -2.92
N ALA A 16 -8.77 29.22 -4.04
CA ALA A 16 -8.19 29.71 -5.28
C ALA A 16 -7.81 31.19 -5.18
N PHE A 17 -8.70 32.03 -4.64
CA PHE A 17 -8.40 33.43 -4.37
C PHE A 17 -7.27 33.58 -3.33
N TRP A 18 -7.24 32.71 -2.33
CA TRP A 18 -6.14 32.71 -1.36
C TRP A 18 -4.79 32.47 -2.05
N ASN A 19 -4.71 31.44 -2.90
CA ASN A 19 -3.50 31.15 -3.66
C ASN A 19 -3.05 32.36 -4.49
N LEU A 20 -3.97 33.03 -5.20
CA LEU A 20 -3.66 34.22 -6.00
C LEU A 20 -3.05 35.35 -5.16
N VAL A 21 -3.62 35.64 -3.98
CA VAL A 21 -3.11 36.70 -3.10
C VAL A 21 -1.76 36.34 -2.50
N THR A 22 -1.54 35.07 -2.13
CA THR A 22 -0.25 34.64 -1.58
C THR A 22 0.84 34.44 -2.61
N ASP A 23 0.48 34.27 -3.88
CA ASP A 23 1.44 34.02 -4.96
C ASP A 23 2.46 35.17 -5.07
N GLU A 24 1.99 36.42 -4.96
CA GLU A 24 2.87 37.60 -4.95
C GLU A 24 3.93 37.54 -3.83
N LEU A 25 3.55 37.05 -2.65
CA LEU A 25 4.46 36.90 -1.50
C LEU A 25 5.40 35.70 -1.66
N LEU A 26 4.93 34.62 -2.30
CA LEU A 26 5.73 33.42 -2.57
C LEU A 26 6.75 33.64 -3.69
N GLN A 27 6.46 34.53 -4.64
CA GLN A 27 7.33 34.90 -5.76
C GLN A 27 8.32 36.02 -5.41
N GLN A 28 8.23 36.60 -4.22
CA GLN A 28 9.19 37.62 -3.79
C GLN A 28 10.60 37.05 -3.68
N ASP A 29 11.60 37.81 -4.16
CA ASP A 29 13.01 37.44 -4.00
C ASP A 29 13.42 37.51 -2.52
N TRP A 30 13.59 36.33 -1.92
CA TRP A 30 14.10 36.20 -0.55
C TRP A 30 15.63 36.19 -0.54
N PRO A 31 16.29 36.70 0.53
CA PRO A 31 17.73 36.65 0.65
C PRO A 31 18.30 35.22 0.55
N GLN A 32 19.55 35.10 0.09
CA GLN A 32 20.20 33.80 -0.07
C GLN A 32 20.16 32.98 1.23
N GLY A 33 19.69 31.73 1.14
CA GLY A 33 19.53 30.84 2.28
C GLY A 33 18.19 30.95 3.01
N VAL A 34 17.30 31.85 2.58
CA VAL A 34 15.91 31.92 3.09
C VAL A 34 14.97 31.26 2.09
N HIS A 35 14.18 30.30 2.57
CA HIS A 35 13.13 29.64 1.81
C HIS A 35 11.79 29.83 2.50
N LEU A 36 10.81 30.39 1.80
CA LEU A 36 9.44 30.47 2.26
C LEU A 36 8.62 29.31 1.72
N GLN A 37 7.89 28.63 2.59
CA GLN A 37 6.86 27.69 2.22
C GLN A 37 5.54 28.08 2.91
N ALA A 38 4.45 28.08 2.16
CA ALA A 38 3.12 28.31 2.69
C ALA A 38 2.18 27.15 2.34
N PHE A 39 1.22 26.88 3.22
CA PHE A 39 0.10 25.99 2.94
C PHE A 39 -1.14 26.51 3.65
N ALA A 40 -2.07 27.07 2.89
CA ALA A 40 -3.14 27.90 3.45
C ALA A 40 -2.54 28.91 4.45
N ASP A 41 -3.19 29.18 5.56
CA ASP A 41 -2.74 30.17 6.56
C ASP A 41 -1.41 29.85 7.27
N ASP A 42 -0.83 28.66 7.10
CA ASP A 42 0.46 28.29 7.68
C ASP A 42 1.64 28.74 6.80
N PHE A 43 2.47 29.67 7.29
CA PHE A 43 3.73 30.08 6.66
C PHE A 43 4.95 29.59 7.46
N VAL A 44 5.96 29.08 6.75
CA VAL A 44 7.23 28.64 7.33
C VAL A 44 8.39 29.26 6.55
N PHE A 45 9.23 29.99 7.28
CA PHE A 45 10.53 30.44 6.80
C PHE A 45 11.62 29.47 7.24
N LEU A 46 12.36 28.93 6.27
CA LEU A 46 13.50 28.06 6.47
C LEU A 46 14.76 28.89 6.17
N VAL A 47 15.49 29.23 7.23
CA VAL A 47 16.67 30.10 7.13
C VAL A 47 17.93 29.27 7.38
N ASN A 48 18.74 29.11 6.35
CA ASN A 48 20.07 28.52 6.42
C ASN A 48 21.08 29.62 6.80
N ALA A 49 21.21 29.86 8.10
CA ALA A 49 22.25 30.74 8.63
C ALA A 49 23.52 29.92 8.87
N GLY A 50 24.68 30.38 8.35
CA GLY A 50 25.98 29.85 8.74
C GLY A 50 26.15 29.90 10.27
N SER A 51 27.03 29.06 10.80
CA SER A 51 27.35 28.98 12.24
C SER A 51 28.05 30.26 12.73
N GLY A 52 27.29 31.35 12.85
CA GLY A 52 27.73 32.67 13.28
C GLY A 52 26.97 33.17 14.52
N PRO A 53 27.38 34.32 15.10
CA PRO A 53 26.91 34.80 16.41
C PRO A 53 25.44 35.23 16.47
N ILE A 54 24.74 35.24 15.32
CA ILE A 54 23.38 35.76 15.12
C ILE A 54 22.35 35.05 16.03
N TRP A 55 22.63 33.82 16.47
CA TRP A 55 21.73 33.04 17.33
C TRP A 55 21.51 33.62 18.74
N TYR A 56 22.38 34.52 19.20
CA TYR A 56 22.27 35.12 20.55
C TYR A 56 21.41 36.38 20.59
N SER A 57 21.26 37.11 19.48
CA SER A 57 20.31 38.22 19.37
C SER A 57 18.98 37.69 18.84
N GLY A 58 18.01 37.44 19.73
CA GLY A 58 16.71 36.88 19.37
C GLY A 58 16.09 37.56 18.14
N ILE A 59 15.54 36.76 17.22
CA ILE A 59 14.90 37.25 16.00
C ILE A 59 13.68 38.08 16.41
N LYS A 60 13.56 39.30 15.89
CA LYS A 60 12.39 40.17 16.12
C LYS A 60 11.47 40.15 14.91
N TRP A 61 10.18 39.95 15.15
CA TRP A 61 9.14 40.20 14.17
C TRP A 61 8.29 41.37 14.66
N ARG A 62 8.32 42.49 13.91
CA ARG A 62 7.83 43.79 14.37
C ARG A 62 8.49 44.17 15.70
N GLN A 63 7.69 44.34 16.77
CA GLN A 63 8.17 44.67 18.11
C GLN A 63 8.34 43.45 19.03
N ASN A 64 8.04 42.23 18.54
CA ASN A 64 8.05 41.02 19.35
C ASN A 64 9.29 40.16 19.08
N ASN A 65 9.91 39.65 20.13
CA ASN A 65 10.93 38.60 20.01
C ASN A 65 10.26 37.27 19.66
N ILE A 66 10.70 36.64 18.57
CA ILE A 66 10.34 35.27 18.22
C ILE A 66 11.05 34.33 19.19
N LYS A 67 10.28 33.58 19.96
CA LYS A 67 10.81 32.59 20.90
C LYS A 67 11.33 31.38 20.14
N ARG A 68 12.54 30.93 20.47
CA ARG A 68 13.05 29.64 20.01
C ARG A 68 12.18 28.52 20.61
N ALA A 69 11.64 27.67 19.73
CA ALA A 69 10.95 26.45 20.13
C ALA A 69 11.85 25.24 19.84
N LEU A 70 11.92 24.29 20.77
CA LEU A 70 12.64 23.02 20.58
C LEU A 70 11.85 22.03 19.71
N VAL A 71 10.53 22.22 19.62
CA VAL A 71 9.63 21.42 18.79
C VAL A 71 8.63 22.38 18.15
N ILE A 72 8.49 22.31 16.84
CA ILE A 72 7.46 23.04 16.08
C ILE A 72 6.45 22.07 15.50
N LYS A 73 5.19 22.49 15.41
CA LYS A 73 4.13 21.74 14.72
C LYS A 73 3.87 22.41 13.38
N TYR A 74 4.02 21.66 12.29
CA TYR A 74 3.72 22.12 10.94
C TYR A 74 2.99 21.03 10.17
N LEU A 75 1.83 21.35 9.59
CA LEU A 75 0.96 20.40 8.88
C LEU A 75 0.72 19.10 9.68
N GLY A 76 0.51 19.23 10.99
CA GLY A 76 0.27 18.08 11.88
C GLY A 76 1.50 17.22 12.22
N VAL A 77 2.69 17.54 11.68
CA VAL A 77 3.97 16.91 12.00
C VAL A 77 4.68 17.70 13.09
N LEU A 78 5.29 17.01 14.06
CA LEU A 78 6.12 17.65 15.08
C LEU A 78 7.59 17.52 14.68
N ILE A 79 8.26 18.64 14.46
CA ILE A 79 9.64 18.71 14.03
C ILE A 79 10.45 19.16 15.25
N ASP A 80 11.27 18.26 15.79
CA ASP A 80 12.23 18.59 16.86
C ASP A 80 13.52 19.19 16.29
N ASP A 81 14.21 19.95 17.13
CA ASP A 81 15.49 20.64 16.83
C ASP A 81 16.62 19.72 16.37
N LYS A 82 16.51 18.41 16.66
CA LYS A 82 17.46 17.37 16.23
C LYS A 82 17.02 16.61 14.98
N LEU A 83 15.85 16.93 14.42
CA LEU A 83 15.25 16.26 13.26
C LEU A 83 15.17 14.72 13.40
N ASN A 84 15.05 14.22 14.63
CA ASN A 84 14.93 12.78 14.91
C ASN A 84 13.48 12.31 15.08
N PHE A 85 12.52 13.25 15.06
CA PHE A 85 11.08 13.02 15.11
C PHE A 85 10.59 12.24 16.35
N VAL A 86 11.34 12.30 17.46
CA VAL A 86 10.94 11.65 18.72
C VAL A 86 9.65 12.27 19.27
N ALA A 87 9.53 13.60 19.20
CA ALA A 87 8.31 14.30 19.62
C ALA A 87 7.10 13.85 18.77
N HIS A 88 7.28 13.71 17.45
CA HIS A 88 6.23 13.24 16.55
C HIS A 88 5.79 11.82 16.85
N LEU A 89 6.73 10.89 17.04
CA LEU A 89 6.41 9.49 17.33
C LEU A 89 5.74 9.33 18.70
N SER A 90 6.07 10.18 19.67
CA SER A 90 5.35 10.26 20.95
C SER A 90 3.90 10.70 20.76
N ALA A 91 3.66 11.73 19.94
CA ALA A 91 2.31 12.17 19.59
C ALA A 91 1.52 11.09 18.83
N ILE A 92 2.15 10.36 17.90
CA ILE A 92 1.54 9.22 17.20
C ILE A 92 1.16 8.12 18.20
N LYS A 93 2.03 7.81 19.16
CA LYS A 93 1.74 6.84 20.22
C LYS A 93 0.48 7.24 20.98
N ASN A 94 0.39 8.49 21.43
CA ASN A 94 -0.76 8.99 22.18
C ASN A 94 -2.06 8.94 21.36
N LYS A 95 -2.02 9.39 20.09
CA LYS A 95 -3.16 9.27 19.17
C LYS A 95 -3.58 7.82 18.97
N SER A 96 -2.62 6.91 18.83
CA SER A 96 -2.87 5.49 18.68
C SER A 96 -3.48 4.85 19.93
N LEU A 97 -3.12 5.33 21.13
CA LEU A 97 -3.74 4.88 22.38
C LEU A 97 -5.22 5.29 22.45
N ILE A 98 -5.56 6.50 22.03
CA ILE A 98 -6.95 6.98 21.95
C ILE A 98 -7.76 6.10 20.99
N LEU A 99 -7.24 5.85 19.78
CA LEU A 99 -7.87 4.97 18.80
C LEU A 99 -8.05 3.54 19.33
N HIS A 100 -7.03 3.01 20.00
CA HIS A 100 -7.10 1.70 20.61
C HIS A 100 -8.15 1.62 21.72
N GLN A 101 -8.27 2.65 22.55
CA GLN A 101 -9.29 2.70 23.59
C GLN A 101 -10.70 2.77 22.99
N GLY A 102 -10.88 3.56 21.93
CA GLY A 102 -12.15 3.57 21.17
C GLY A 102 -12.54 2.18 20.66
N LEU A 103 -11.58 1.43 20.08
CA LEU A 103 -11.82 0.05 19.63
C LEU A 103 -12.16 -0.90 20.78
N LYS A 104 -11.54 -0.73 21.96
CA LYS A 104 -11.86 -1.53 23.15
C LYS A 104 -13.26 -1.25 23.69
N ASN A 105 -13.77 -0.03 23.53
CA ASN A 105 -15.10 0.35 24.01
C ASN A 105 -16.23 -0.27 23.17
N VAL A 106 -15.98 -0.56 21.89
CA VAL A 106 -17.00 -1.13 20.97
C VAL A 106 -16.84 -2.63 20.74
N ALA A 107 -15.77 -3.24 21.28
CA ALA A 107 -15.45 -4.63 21.01
C ALA A 107 -14.52 -5.25 22.07
N GLY A 108 -14.98 -6.31 22.73
CA GLY A 108 -14.20 -7.15 23.66
C GLY A 108 -13.63 -8.41 23.00
N THR A 109 -13.07 -9.36 23.75
CA THR A 109 -12.57 -10.61 23.15
C THR A 109 -13.66 -11.52 22.60
N SER A 110 -14.84 -11.53 23.23
CA SER A 110 -15.97 -12.43 22.93
C SER A 110 -17.24 -11.70 22.47
N TRP A 111 -17.22 -10.37 22.38
CA TRP A 111 -18.40 -9.56 22.06
C TRP A 111 -18.06 -8.35 21.18
N GLY A 112 -19.07 -7.79 20.52
CA GLY A 112 -18.95 -6.59 19.67
C GLY A 112 -18.40 -6.90 18.28
N LEU A 113 -17.57 -6.01 17.74
CA LEU A 113 -17.08 -6.10 16.36
C LEU A 113 -16.34 -7.40 16.07
N SER A 114 -16.56 -7.99 14.90
CA SER A 114 -15.83 -9.18 14.47
C SER A 114 -14.35 -8.91 14.22
N LYS A 115 -13.52 -9.96 14.33
CA LYS A 115 -12.07 -9.91 14.03
C LYS A 115 -11.77 -9.28 12.66
N ASN A 116 -12.54 -9.64 11.62
CA ASN A 116 -12.34 -9.12 10.28
C ASN A 116 -12.60 -7.61 10.22
N ILE A 117 -13.65 -7.12 10.88
CA ILE A 117 -13.95 -5.69 10.95
C ILE A 117 -12.86 -4.94 11.70
N ARG A 118 -12.38 -5.45 12.84
CA ARG A 118 -11.27 -4.83 13.59
C ARG A 118 -10.00 -4.74 12.76
N ARG A 119 -9.67 -5.80 12.00
CA ARG A 119 -8.53 -5.81 11.08
C ARG A 119 -8.69 -4.78 9.97
N GLN A 120 -9.89 -4.65 9.40
CA GLN A 120 -10.18 -3.63 8.39
C GLN A 120 -10.00 -2.22 8.96
N LEU A 121 -10.58 -1.91 10.13
CA LEU A 121 -10.40 -0.63 10.81
C LEU A 121 -8.93 -0.32 11.10
N TYR A 122 -8.14 -1.34 11.47
CA TYR A 122 -6.70 -1.15 11.62
C TYR A 122 -6.04 -0.73 10.30
N LEU A 123 -6.32 -1.42 9.20
CA LEU A 123 -5.69 -1.15 7.89
C LEU A 123 -6.15 0.18 7.26
N THR A 124 -7.43 0.54 7.43
CA THR A 124 -8.02 1.70 6.77
C THR A 124 -7.91 2.98 7.59
N VAL A 125 -7.89 2.89 8.92
CA VAL A 125 -7.85 4.06 9.81
C VAL A 125 -6.53 4.12 10.57
N VAL A 126 -6.26 3.13 11.44
CA VAL A 126 -5.15 3.21 12.40
C VAL A 126 -3.80 3.28 11.69
N GLU A 127 -3.56 2.39 10.74
CA GLU A 127 -2.32 2.36 9.96
C GLU A 127 -2.13 3.67 9.19
N LYS A 128 -3.21 4.23 8.62
CA LYS A 128 -3.13 5.51 7.89
C LYS A 128 -2.80 6.69 8.79
N VAL A 129 -3.38 6.73 9.99
CA VAL A 129 -3.08 7.76 11.00
C VAL A 129 -1.62 7.67 11.44
N ILE A 130 -1.10 6.45 11.68
CA ILE A 130 0.29 6.26 12.11
C ILE A 130 1.27 6.62 10.98
N LEU A 131 0.97 6.23 9.75
CA LEU A 131 1.83 6.44 8.58
C LEU A 131 1.72 7.85 7.97
N TYR A 132 0.91 8.72 8.56
CA TYR A 132 0.82 10.11 8.13
C TYR A 132 2.21 10.76 8.11
N ALA A 133 2.51 11.47 7.02
CA ALA A 133 3.79 12.11 6.76
C ALA A 133 5.05 11.22 6.91
N SER A 134 4.93 9.90 6.69
CA SER A 134 6.07 8.96 6.79
C SER A 134 7.24 9.33 5.87
N ALA A 135 7.00 10.07 4.79
CA ALA A 135 8.06 10.62 3.93
C ALA A 135 9.05 11.51 4.69
N ALA A 136 8.58 12.24 5.72
CA ALA A 136 9.42 13.10 6.56
C ALA A 136 10.22 12.27 7.59
N TRP A 137 9.55 11.44 8.37
CA TRP A 137 10.14 10.85 9.58
C TRP A 137 10.61 9.40 9.45
N ALA A 138 10.13 8.63 8.46
CA ALA A 138 10.37 7.18 8.41
C ALA A 138 11.58 6.76 7.58
N HIS A 139 12.37 7.71 7.06
CA HIS A 139 13.58 7.40 6.27
C HIS A 139 14.63 6.69 7.13
N ASN A 140 14.92 7.22 8.33
CA ASN A 140 15.91 6.69 9.28
C ASN A 140 15.27 6.27 10.61
N ILE A 141 14.59 5.12 10.60
CA ILE A 141 14.03 4.53 11.83
C ILE A 141 15.14 3.85 12.65
N THR A 142 15.39 4.37 13.85
CA THR A 142 16.31 3.79 14.84
C THR A 142 15.71 2.55 15.51
N ALA A 143 16.56 1.73 16.14
CA ALA A 143 16.11 0.55 16.91
C ALA A 143 15.09 0.91 18.02
N ARG A 144 15.26 2.07 18.68
CA ARG A 144 14.32 2.57 19.70
C ARG A 144 12.95 2.89 19.09
N GLN A 145 12.93 3.54 17.93
CA GLN A 145 11.69 3.88 17.22
C GLN A 145 11.01 2.63 16.66
N GLN A 146 11.78 1.66 16.16
CA GLN A 146 11.24 0.35 15.76
C GLN A 146 10.55 -0.37 16.93
N LYS A 147 11.17 -0.40 18.11
CA LYS A 147 10.55 -0.97 19.33
C LYS A 147 9.25 -0.23 19.70
N LEU A 148 9.25 1.10 19.60
CA LEU A 148 8.05 1.92 19.83
C LEU A 148 6.92 1.57 18.84
N LEU A 149 7.20 1.53 17.54
CA LEU A 149 6.21 1.17 16.51
C LEU A 149 5.68 -0.25 16.71
N SER A 150 6.54 -1.21 17.06
CA SER A 150 6.13 -2.58 17.42
C SER A 150 5.20 -2.60 18.65
N SER A 151 5.49 -1.79 19.67
CA SER A 151 4.64 -1.67 20.86
C SER A 151 3.25 -1.08 20.57
N ILE A 152 3.17 -0.13 19.62
CA ILE A 152 1.90 0.43 19.15
C ILE A 152 1.11 -0.65 18.40
N GLN A 153 1.73 -1.29 17.41
CA GLN A 153 1.09 -2.31 16.59
C GLN A 153 0.59 -3.50 17.42
N ARG A 154 1.37 -3.91 18.43
CA ARG A 154 1.02 -5.01 19.35
C ARG A 154 -0.36 -4.85 19.98
N LYS A 155 -0.72 -3.63 20.41
CA LYS A 155 -2.03 -3.37 21.04
C LYS A 155 -3.18 -3.68 20.10
N PHE A 156 -3.06 -3.30 18.83
CA PHE A 156 -4.05 -3.60 17.81
C PHE A 156 -4.06 -5.07 17.41
N LEU A 157 -2.90 -5.71 17.27
CA LEU A 157 -2.81 -7.14 16.99
C LEU A 157 -3.52 -7.99 18.06
N LEU A 158 -3.33 -7.67 19.34
CA LEU A 158 -4.02 -8.35 20.44
C LEU A 158 -5.53 -8.09 20.40
N ASN A 159 -5.97 -6.85 20.12
CA ASN A 159 -7.39 -6.53 20.00
C ASN A 159 -8.08 -7.20 18.79
N ILE A 160 -7.37 -7.32 17.67
CA ILE A 160 -7.85 -8.00 16.45
C ILE A 160 -7.98 -9.50 16.70
N THR A 161 -6.96 -10.11 17.31
CA THR A 161 -6.86 -11.57 17.43
C THR A 161 -7.54 -12.14 18.67
N GLY A 162 -7.69 -11.34 19.73
CA GLY A 162 -8.12 -11.81 21.05
C GLY A 162 -7.11 -12.76 21.71
N ALA A 163 -5.88 -12.84 21.17
CA ALA A 163 -4.82 -13.68 21.70
C ALA A 163 -4.36 -13.22 23.09
N TYR A 164 -3.67 -14.10 23.81
CA TYR A 164 -3.16 -13.79 25.13
C TYR A 164 -2.11 -12.66 25.08
N ASN A 165 -2.03 -11.87 26.15
CA ASN A 165 -1.08 -10.76 26.26
C ASN A 165 0.39 -11.21 26.22
N THR A 166 0.67 -12.50 26.34
CA THR A 166 2.00 -13.10 26.24
C THR A 166 2.32 -13.58 24.82
N THR A 167 1.35 -13.64 23.92
CA THR A 167 1.54 -14.14 22.55
C THR A 167 2.56 -13.27 21.80
N PRO A 168 3.56 -13.85 21.12
CA PRO A 168 4.59 -13.08 20.42
C PRO A 168 4.03 -12.17 19.32
N THR A 169 4.46 -10.89 19.27
CA THR A 169 4.00 -9.94 18.24
C THR A 169 4.29 -10.44 16.83
N ALA A 170 5.48 -11.01 16.61
CA ALA A 170 5.89 -11.55 15.30
C ALA A 170 4.95 -12.66 14.81
N ALA A 171 4.50 -13.54 15.72
CA ALA A 171 3.53 -14.58 15.38
C ALA A 171 2.19 -13.98 14.94
N LEU A 172 1.69 -12.97 15.66
CA LEU A 172 0.42 -12.31 15.32
C LEU A 172 0.50 -11.55 13.98
N GLN A 173 1.64 -10.91 13.69
CA GLN A 173 1.90 -10.28 12.40
C GLN A 173 1.80 -11.28 11.25
N VAL A 174 2.45 -12.44 11.38
CA VAL A 174 2.44 -13.51 10.37
C VAL A 174 1.04 -14.09 10.18
N ILE A 175 0.33 -14.41 11.28
CA ILE A 175 -1.01 -15.01 11.23
C ILE A 175 -2.03 -14.06 10.57
N GLU A 176 -1.95 -12.76 10.87
CA GLU A 176 -2.85 -11.75 10.30
C GLU A 176 -2.44 -11.24 8.92
N GLY A 177 -1.27 -11.65 8.41
CA GLY A 177 -0.68 -11.12 7.19
C GLY A 177 -0.39 -9.63 7.28
N LEU A 178 -0.03 -9.13 8.46
CA LEU A 178 0.26 -7.73 8.74
C LEU A 178 1.76 -7.50 8.85
N MET A 179 2.27 -6.63 7.96
CA MET A 179 3.68 -6.26 7.94
C MET A 179 4.09 -5.54 9.24
N PRO A 180 5.31 -5.77 9.76
CA PRO A 180 5.83 -4.97 10.85
C PRO A 180 5.79 -3.48 10.53
N LEU A 181 5.30 -2.68 11.47
CA LEU A 181 4.93 -1.28 11.21
C LEU A 181 6.13 -0.41 10.80
N HIS A 182 7.34 -0.71 11.29
CA HIS A 182 8.57 0.00 10.87
C HIS A 182 8.94 -0.29 9.41
N ILE A 183 8.74 -1.52 8.93
CA ILE A 183 8.97 -1.88 7.52
C ILE A 183 7.91 -1.19 6.65
N LYS A 184 6.64 -1.26 7.08
CA LYS A 184 5.53 -0.61 6.38
C LYS A 184 5.73 0.92 6.27
N ALA A 185 6.24 1.56 7.33
CA ALA A 185 6.55 2.98 7.34
C ALA A 185 7.66 3.36 6.35
N LYS A 186 8.75 2.57 6.30
CA LYS A 186 9.81 2.77 5.29
C LYS A 186 9.26 2.58 3.87
N MET A 187 8.49 1.51 3.63
CA MET A 187 7.86 1.26 2.33
C MET A 187 6.98 2.42 1.87
N GLN A 188 6.13 2.95 2.77
CA GLN A 188 5.27 4.09 2.48
C GLN A 188 6.07 5.38 2.24
N SER A 189 7.12 5.61 3.03
CA SER A 189 8.05 6.73 2.85
C SER A 189 8.70 6.70 1.47
N THR A 190 9.27 5.56 1.06
CA THR A 190 9.87 5.36 -0.26
C THR A 190 8.86 5.58 -1.39
N LEU A 191 7.65 5.04 -1.27
CA LEU A 191 6.60 5.23 -2.28
C LEU A 191 6.23 6.70 -2.49
N VAL A 192 6.13 7.48 -1.41
CA VAL A 192 5.79 8.92 -1.48
C VAL A 192 6.98 9.73 -2.00
N ARG A 193 8.20 9.42 -1.57
CA ARG A 193 9.41 10.10 -2.06
C ARG A 193 9.59 9.95 -3.56
N LEU A 194 9.45 8.72 -4.07
CA LEU A 194 9.62 8.44 -5.48
C LEU A 194 8.43 8.92 -6.31
N GLY A 195 7.20 8.51 -5.96
CA GLY A 195 6.03 8.70 -6.84
C GLY A 195 5.18 9.94 -6.55
N CYS A 196 5.65 10.86 -5.69
CA CYS A 196 4.98 12.13 -5.41
C CYS A 196 5.95 13.30 -5.24
N LEU A 197 7.09 13.09 -4.58
CA LEU A 197 8.05 14.16 -4.30
C LEU A 197 9.16 14.30 -5.34
N GLY A 198 9.26 13.38 -6.31
CA GLY A 198 10.34 13.38 -7.30
C GLY A 198 11.73 13.33 -6.65
N ARG A 199 11.94 12.43 -5.67
CA ARG A 199 13.22 12.32 -4.96
C ARG A 199 13.77 10.91 -5.01
N ASN A 200 15.02 10.81 -5.46
CA ASN A 200 15.80 9.58 -5.41
C ASN A 200 15.95 9.10 -3.97
N CYS A 201 16.00 7.79 -3.79
CA CYS A 201 16.22 7.20 -2.48
C CYS A 201 16.72 5.76 -2.56
N ASP A 202 17.47 5.36 -1.54
CA ASP A 202 17.86 3.98 -1.37
C ASP A 202 16.87 3.25 -0.48
N TYR A 203 16.47 2.05 -0.90
CA TYR A 203 15.68 1.15 -0.10
C TYR A 203 16.23 -0.26 -0.20
N LYS A 204 16.67 -0.80 0.94
CA LYS A 204 17.21 -2.16 1.05
C LYS A 204 18.44 -2.43 0.16
N GLY A 205 19.27 -1.42 -0.05
CA GLY A 205 20.50 -1.52 -0.86
C GLY A 205 20.25 -1.38 -2.36
N ILE A 206 19.01 -1.10 -2.77
CA ILE A 206 18.67 -0.77 -4.15
C ILE A 206 18.49 0.74 -4.24
N HIS A 207 19.18 1.36 -5.18
CA HIS A 207 18.99 2.75 -5.54
C HIS A 207 17.75 2.88 -6.42
N PHE A 208 16.83 3.77 -6.03
CA PHE A 208 15.67 4.11 -6.83
C PHE A 208 15.82 5.52 -7.38
N ASP A 209 15.86 5.60 -8.69
CA ASP A 209 15.72 6.83 -9.44
C ASP A 209 14.24 7.15 -9.64
N HIS A 210 13.82 8.39 -9.32
CA HIS A 210 12.44 8.80 -9.45
C HIS A 210 12.02 9.02 -10.91
N GLU A 211 12.96 9.33 -11.81
CA GLU A 211 12.67 9.57 -13.23
C GLU A 211 12.27 8.28 -13.96
N SER A 212 12.75 7.16 -13.45
CA SER A 212 12.35 5.82 -13.89
C SER A 212 10.86 5.50 -13.66
N TYR A 213 10.11 6.29 -12.89
CA TYR A 213 8.70 6.04 -12.56
C TYR A 213 7.79 7.18 -12.98
N GLU A 214 6.54 6.85 -13.32
CA GLU A 214 5.50 7.84 -13.61
C GLU A 214 5.32 8.79 -12.42
N GLN A 215 5.54 10.08 -12.70
CA GLN A 215 5.21 11.16 -11.79
C GLN A 215 3.80 11.66 -12.09
N PRO A 216 3.05 12.10 -11.06
CA PRO A 216 1.78 12.75 -11.29
C PRO A 216 2.02 14.03 -12.09
N SER A 217 1.43 14.11 -13.28
CA SER A 217 1.44 15.36 -14.02
C SER A 217 0.58 16.42 -13.33
N PRO A 218 0.94 17.71 -13.43
CA PRO A 218 0.04 18.78 -13.05
C PRO A 218 -1.26 18.71 -13.87
N PRO A 219 -2.38 19.24 -13.36
CA PRO A 219 -3.59 19.42 -14.16
C PRO A 219 -3.28 20.18 -15.45
N SER A 220 -4.03 19.87 -16.51
CA SER A 220 -3.92 20.62 -17.76
C SER A 220 -4.14 22.11 -17.52
N THR A 221 -3.33 22.94 -18.17
CA THR A 221 -3.51 24.40 -18.19
C THR A 221 -4.61 24.84 -19.15
N ILE A 222 -5.12 23.93 -19.99
CA ILE A 222 -6.23 24.21 -20.89
C ILE A 222 -7.49 24.47 -20.06
N HIS A 223 -8.17 25.58 -20.35
CA HIS A 223 -9.46 25.86 -19.75
C HIS A 223 -10.47 24.76 -20.11
N PRO A 224 -11.27 24.21 -19.17
CA PRO A 224 -12.21 23.12 -19.45
C PRO A 224 -13.15 23.38 -20.64
N ALA A 225 -13.58 24.62 -20.84
CA ALA A 225 -14.43 25.00 -21.99
C ALA A 225 -13.73 24.93 -23.36
N LEU A 226 -12.39 24.90 -23.39
CA LEU A 226 -11.59 24.76 -24.61
C LEU A 226 -11.21 23.29 -24.88
N PHE A 227 -11.49 22.39 -23.94
CA PHE A 227 -11.22 20.97 -24.08
C PHE A 227 -12.37 20.30 -24.83
N SER A 228 -12.32 20.32 -26.16
CA SER A 228 -13.37 19.81 -27.05
C SER A 228 -12.95 18.50 -27.74
N LEU A 229 -12.81 17.42 -26.97
CA LEU A 229 -12.51 16.08 -27.51
C LEU A 229 -13.73 15.15 -27.57
N GLU A 230 -14.86 15.53 -26.98
CA GLU A 230 -16.04 14.66 -26.85
C GLU A 230 -16.61 14.28 -28.22
N ASP A 231 -16.72 15.24 -29.14
CA ASP A 231 -17.23 15.05 -30.51
C ASP A 231 -16.20 14.42 -31.46
N ARG A 232 -14.94 14.33 -31.06
CA ARG A 232 -13.83 13.82 -31.89
C ARG A 232 -13.53 12.34 -31.66
N ILE A 233 -14.07 11.76 -30.60
CA ILE A 233 -13.84 10.37 -30.22
C ILE A 233 -15.18 9.63 -30.21
N THR A 234 -15.46 8.84 -31.23
CA THR A 234 -16.77 8.17 -31.41
C THR A 234 -16.82 6.80 -30.73
N HIS A 235 -17.98 6.47 -30.15
CA HIS A 235 -18.28 5.13 -29.64
C HIS A 235 -19.26 4.43 -30.60
N GLY A 236 -18.83 3.29 -31.13
CA GLY A 236 -19.69 2.40 -31.90
C GLY A 236 -19.70 2.70 -33.40
N GLY A 237 -19.02 1.82 -34.14
CA GLY A 237 -19.53 1.05 -35.29
C GLY A 237 -20.17 1.74 -36.50
N GLN A 238 -20.46 3.04 -36.49
CA GLN A 238 -20.76 3.76 -37.72
C GLN A 238 -19.43 4.04 -38.40
N VAL A 239 -19.01 3.09 -39.26
CA VAL A 239 -18.05 3.34 -40.33
C VAL A 239 -18.47 4.65 -40.97
N PRO A 240 -17.66 5.74 -40.89
CA PRO A 240 -17.96 6.93 -41.64
C PRO A 240 -18.05 6.52 -43.10
N SER A 241 -19.22 6.80 -43.68
CA SER A 241 -19.50 6.85 -45.10
C SER A 241 -18.24 7.10 -45.93
N ASN A 242 -18.01 6.26 -46.95
CA ASN A 242 -17.08 6.46 -48.06
C ASN A 242 -16.55 7.91 -48.16
N ARG A 243 -15.32 8.16 -47.69
CA ARG A 243 -14.36 9.25 -48.07
C ARG A 243 -13.56 9.81 -46.87
N THR A 244 -12.75 8.98 -46.23
CA THR A 244 -11.40 9.42 -45.83
C THR A 244 -10.42 8.39 -46.39
N PRO A 245 -9.46 8.77 -47.24
CA PRO A 245 -8.56 7.81 -47.88
C PRO A 245 -7.59 7.14 -46.90
N ILE A 246 -7.45 7.65 -45.66
CA ILE A 246 -6.47 7.18 -44.69
C ILE A 246 -7.14 6.75 -43.38
N GLU A 247 -7.00 5.48 -43.05
CA GLU A 247 -7.35 4.89 -41.76
C GLU A 247 -6.08 4.44 -41.05
N VAL A 248 -6.00 4.70 -39.75
CA VAL A 248 -4.89 4.24 -38.90
C VAL A 248 -5.46 3.31 -37.85
N TYR A 249 -4.83 2.17 -37.63
CA TYR A 249 -5.21 1.21 -36.60
C TYR A 249 -4.08 1.09 -35.59
N THR A 250 -4.40 1.08 -34.31
CA THR A 250 -3.44 1.05 -33.21
C THR A 250 -3.71 -0.12 -32.30
N ASP A 251 -2.65 -0.74 -31.77
CA ASP A 251 -2.76 -1.77 -30.73
C ASP A 251 -1.57 -1.75 -29.77
N GLY A 252 -1.79 -2.26 -28.56
CA GLY A 252 -0.76 -2.50 -27.55
C GLY A 252 -0.88 -3.90 -26.95
N SER A 253 0.21 -4.66 -26.99
CA SER A 253 0.25 -6.03 -26.53
C SER A 253 1.14 -6.23 -25.31
N LYS A 254 0.78 -7.20 -24.46
CA LYS A 254 1.67 -7.73 -23.43
C LYS A 254 1.60 -9.26 -23.39
N ILE A 255 2.71 -9.90 -23.76
CA ILE A 255 2.84 -11.36 -23.83
C ILE A 255 4.13 -11.78 -23.15
N ASN A 256 4.08 -12.80 -22.29
CA ASN A 256 5.25 -13.35 -21.59
C ASN A 256 6.11 -12.27 -20.89
N ASP A 257 5.45 -11.32 -20.23
CA ASP A 257 6.04 -10.13 -19.61
C ASP A 257 6.75 -9.15 -20.56
N GLN A 258 6.75 -9.38 -21.87
CA GLN A 258 7.22 -8.41 -22.86
C GLN A 258 6.05 -7.53 -23.32
N THR A 259 6.33 -6.25 -23.57
CA THR A 259 5.31 -5.26 -23.91
C THR A 259 5.65 -4.61 -25.25
N GLY A 260 4.69 -4.58 -26.17
CA GLY A 260 4.85 -4.08 -27.53
C GLY A 260 3.70 -3.16 -27.90
N SER A 261 3.96 -2.19 -28.77
CA SER A 261 3.02 -1.16 -29.21
C SER A 261 3.17 -1.00 -30.72
N ALA A 262 2.05 -0.81 -31.44
CA ALA A 262 2.11 -0.66 -32.89
C ALA A 262 0.97 0.18 -33.46
N PHE A 263 1.22 0.79 -34.61
CA PHE A 263 0.17 1.27 -35.49
C PHE A 263 0.44 0.88 -36.95
N CYS A 264 -0.62 0.77 -37.74
CA CYS A 264 -0.54 0.63 -39.18
C CYS A 264 -1.46 1.63 -39.88
N VAL A 265 -1.02 2.11 -41.04
CA VAL A 265 -1.77 3.04 -41.89
C VAL A 265 -2.30 2.26 -43.08
N ASN A 266 -3.61 2.26 -43.25
CA ASN A 266 -4.33 1.71 -44.37
C ASN A 266 -4.77 2.86 -45.29
N ALA A 267 -4.24 2.93 -46.50
CA ALA A 267 -4.70 3.84 -47.53
C ALA A 267 -5.14 3.05 -48.76
N ASN A 268 -6.40 3.24 -49.18
CA ASN A 268 -7.01 2.51 -50.31
C ASN A 268 -6.83 0.98 -50.22
N GLU A 269 -7.15 0.38 -49.06
CA GLU A 269 -7.09 -1.06 -48.77
C GLU A 269 -5.68 -1.69 -48.72
N ALA A 270 -4.64 -0.88 -48.87
CA ALA A 270 -3.25 -1.27 -48.76
C ALA A 270 -2.58 -0.67 -47.52
N ILE A 271 -1.77 -1.47 -46.82
CA ILE A 271 -0.94 -0.96 -45.73
C ILE A 271 0.23 -0.18 -46.32
N THR A 272 0.26 1.13 -46.07
CA THR A 272 1.29 2.04 -46.60
C THR A 272 2.39 2.32 -45.60
N LYS A 273 2.11 2.18 -44.31
CA LYS A 273 3.08 2.42 -43.24
C LYS A 273 2.77 1.58 -42.02
N THR A 274 3.83 1.17 -41.32
CA THR A 274 3.76 0.54 -40.01
C THR A 274 4.74 1.22 -39.07
N TRP A 275 4.44 1.14 -37.79
CA TRP A 275 5.32 1.55 -36.72
C TRP A 275 5.18 0.58 -35.57
N THR A 276 6.31 0.21 -34.97
CA THR A 276 6.36 -0.73 -33.85
C THR A 276 7.34 -0.23 -32.80
N ALA A 277 6.97 -0.39 -31.54
CA ALA A 277 7.83 -0.05 -30.41
C ALA A 277 7.81 -1.14 -29.36
N LYS A 278 9.00 -1.42 -28.83
CA LYS A 278 9.23 -2.34 -27.72
C LYS A 278 9.35 -1.56 -26.42
N LEU A 279 8.50 -1.87 -25.47
CA LEU A 279 8.49 -1.28 -24.13
C LEU A 279 9.19 -2.21 -23.12
N SER A 280 9.56 -1.64 -21.96
CA SER A 280 10.12 -2.43 -20.87
C SER A 280 9.09 -3.45 -20.36
N PRO A 281 9.53 -4.64 -19.91
CA PRO A 281 8.67 -5.62 -19.24
C PRO A 281 7.86 -5.08 -18.06
N ALA A 282 8.34 -3.99 -17.44
CA ALA A 282 7.67 -3.31 -16.34
C ALA A 282 6.43 -2.50 -16.76
N ASN A 283 6.32 -2.12 -18.04
CA ASN A 283 5.21 -1.32 -18.55
C ASN A 283 3.91 -2.14 -18.64
N THR A 284 2.78 -1.44 -18.72
CA THR A 284 1.45 -2.04 -18.80
C THR A 284 0.92 -2.07 -20.23
N VAL A 285 -0.05 -2.95 -20.50
CA VAL A 285 -0.82 -2.94 -21.77
C VAL A 285 -1.38 -1.54 -22.04
N PHE A 286 -1.99 -0.90 -21.04
CA PHE A 286 -2.50 0.47 -21.16
C PHE A 286 -1.43 1.48 -21.63
N GLN A 287 -0.20 1.40 -21.15
CA GLN A 287 0.88 2.28 -21.61
C GLN A 287 1.27 1.99 -23.07
N ALA A 288 1.22 0.72 -23.49
CA ALA A 288 1.50 0.33 -24.87
C ALA A 288 0.42 0.82 -25.83
N GLU A 289 -0.84 0.68 -25.44
CA GLU A 289 -2.02 1.15 -26.15
C GLU A 289 -2.01 2.68 -26.32
N MET A 290 -1.76 3.39 -25.21
CA MET A 290 -1.67 4.84 -25.22
C MET A 290 -0.47 5.34 -26.04
N LEU A 291 0.65 4.59 -26.06
CA LEU A 291 1.81 4.91 -26.89
C LEU A 291 1.49 4.73 -28.38
N ALA A 292 0.77 3.67 -28.75
CA ALA A 292 0.36 3.42 -30.12
C ALA A 292 -0.53 4.55 -30.63
N LEU A 293 -1.51 4.95 -29.81
CA LEU A 293 -2.38 6.10 -30.07
C LEU A 293 -1.58 7.40 -30.21
N LYS A 294 -0.67 7.68 -29.27
CA LYS A 294 0.17 8.90 -29.33
C LYS A 294 0.98 8.94 -30.62
N ALA A 295 1.64 7.84 -30.98
CA ALA A 295 2.45 7.74 -32.19
C ALA A 295 1.61 7.88 -33.48
N ALA A 296 0.40 7.31 -33.50
CA ALA A 296 -0.55 7.47 -34.60
C ALA A 296 -1.02 8.93 -34.75
N ILE A 297 -1.31 9.61 -33.63
CA ILE A 297 -1.71 11.03 -33.63
C ILE A 297 -0.55 11.92 -34.11
N GLU A 298 0.68 11.69 -33.64
CA GLU A 298 1.87 12.41 -34.08
C GLU A 298 2.12 12.22 -35.59
N TRP A 299 1.96 10.99 -36.08
CA TRP A 299 2.07 10.71 -37.51
C TRP A 299 0.99 11.43 -38.33
N ALA A 300 -0.26 11.40 -37.86
CA ALA A 300 -1.38 12.06 -38.54
C ALA A 300 -1.21 13.59 -38.57
N ASN A 301 -0.69 14.19 -37.50
CA ASN A 301 -0.32 15.61 -37.49
C ASN A 301 0.75 15.94 -38.53
N ALA A 302 1.77 15.10 -38.67
CA ALA A 302 2.81 15.28 -39.68
C ALA A 302 2.29 15.09 -41.12
N ALA A 303 1.31 14.22 -41.33
CA ALA A 303 0.67 14.00 -42.62
C ALA A 303 -0.21 15.18 -43.06
N ASN A 304 -0.79 15.92 -42.11
CA ASN A 304 -1.67 17.08 -42.35
C ASN A 304 -2.92 16.79 -43.20
N GLU A 305 -3.40 15.54 -43.18
CA GLU A 305 -4.61 15.08 -43.88
C GLU A 305 -5.76 14.76 -42.90
N ASP A 306 -6.97 14.53 -43.43
CA ASP A 306 -8.11 14.02 -42.67
C ASP A 306 -7.89 12.53 -42.36
N VAL A 307 -7.64 12.20 -41.10
CA VAL A 307 -7.27 10.84 -40.65
C VAL A 307 -8.24 10.33 -39.60
N ASN A 308 -8.72 9.11 -39.81
CA ASN A 308 -9.45 8.33 -38.79
C ASN A 308 -8.49 7.36 -38.10
N ILE A 309 -8.36 7.46 -36.78
CA ILE A 309 -7.55 6.56 -35.95
C ILE A 309 -8.48 5.63 -35.17
N TRP A 310 -8.26 4.33 -35.29
CA TRP A 310 -9.08 3.28 -34.71
C TRP A 310 -8.29 2.50 -33.65
N SER A 311 -8.90 2.29 -32.49
CA SER A 311 -8.35 1.49 -31.39
C SER A 311 -9.44 0.64 -30.77
N ASP A 312 -9.10 -0.59 -30.38
CA ASP A 312 -9.99 -1.43 -29.58
C ASP A 312 -9.85 -1.22 -28.06
N SER A 313 -8.90 -0.38 -27.65
CA SER A 313 -8.63 0.01 -26.28
C SER A 313 -9.61 1.07 -25.77
N GLU A 314 -10.82 0.63 -25.37
CA GLU A 314 -11.85 1.54 -24.83
C GLU A 314 -11.31 2.35 -23.64
N SER A 315 -10.49 1.73 -22.79
CA SER A 315 -9.88 2.39 -21.63
C SER A 315 -8.95 3.56 -22.02
N SER A 316 -8.23 3.43 -23.14
CA SER A 316 -7.34 4.47 -23.66
C SER A 316 -8.13 5.63 -24.26
N LEU A 317 -9.18 5.32 -25.04
CA LEU A 317 -10.08 6.33 -25.60
C LEU A 317 -10.84 7.11 -24.52
N GLN A 318 -11.34 6.42 -23.48
CA GLN A 318 -11.96 7.08 -22.33
C GLN A 318 -10.96 7.96 -21.56
N ALA A 319 -9.70 7.53 -21.45
CA ALA A 319 -8.66 8.35 -20.82
C ALA A 319 -8.38 9.63 -21.62
N LEU A 320 -8.36 9.57 -22.96
CA LEU A 320 -8.23 10.74 -23.83
C LEU A 320 -9.44 11.69 -23.73
N LYS A 321 -10.65 11.17 -23.49
CA LYS A 321 -11.85 11.99 -23.24
C LYS A 321 -11.87 12.68 -21.89
N SER A 322 -11.13 12.19 -20.89
CA SER A 322 -11.15 12.77 -19.55
C SER A 322 -10.38 14.08 -19.51
N PHE A 323 -10.98 15.15 -19.01
CA PHE A 323 -10.26 16.41 -18.75
C PHE A 323 -9.19 16.25 -17.65
N TYR A 324 -9.49 15.43 -16.63
CA TYR A 324 -8.58 15.20 -15.51
C TYR A 324 -7.80 13.90 -15.71
N VAL A 325 -6.56 14.04 -16.19
CA VAL A 325 -5.63 12.91 -16.40
C VAL A 325 -4.35 13.13 -15.61
N LYS A 326 -3.83 12.07 -14.99
CA LYS A 326 -2.57 12.08 -14.24
C LYS A 326 -1.39 11.48 -15.02
N SER A 327 -1.68 10.73 -16.07
CA SER A 327 -0.70 10.07 -16.93
C SER A 327 -0.09 11.08 -17.90
N LYS A 328 1.24 11.21 -17.86
CA LYS A 328 1.97 12.14 -18.73
C LYS A 328 1.78 11.83 -20.21
N ILE A 329 1.92 10.56 -20.60
CA ILE A 329 1.76 10.13 -22.00
C ILE A 329 0.35 10.43 -22.53
N THR A 330 -0.67 10.29 -21.68
CA THR A 330 -2.05 10.60 -22.08
C THR A 330 -2.26 12.10 -22.21
N GLN A 331 -1.70 12.92 -21.31
CA GLN A 331 -1.76 14.38 -21.46
C GLN A 331 -1.02 14.84 -22.71
N GLU A 332 0.16 14.30 -23.00
CA GLU A 332 0.90 14.59 -24.24
C GLU A 332 0.05 14.23 -25.47
N ALA A 333 -0.53 13.02 -25.51
CA ALA A 333 -1.42 12.61 -26.59
C ALA A 333 -2.66 13.52 -26.73
N GLN A 334 -3.25 13.98 -25.62
CA GLN A 334 -4.36 14.94 -25.64
C GLN A 334 -3.95 16.28 -26.25
N MET A 335 -2.80 16.82 -25.83
CA MET A 335 -2.27 18.09 -26.37
C MET A 335 -2.04 17.97 -27.87
N THR A 336 -1.34 16.92 -28.31
CA THR A 336 -1.06 16.68 -29.72
C THR A 336 -2.33 16.46 -30.54
N LEU A 337 -3.33 15.77 -29.99
CA LEU A 337 -4.62 15.59 -30.65
C LEU A 337 -5.35 16.92 -30.85
N LEU A 338 -5.30 17.82 -29.86
CA LEU A 338 -5.97 19.13 -29.91
C LEU A 338 -5.37 20.08 -30.96
N GLU A 339 -4.11 19.89 -31.36
CA GLU A 339 -3.44 20.71 -32.39
C GLU A 339 -4.08 20.59 -33.77
N ASN A 340 -4.71 19.44 -34.08
CA ASN A 340 -5.27 19.18 -35.40
C ASN A 340 -6.71 18.68 -35.31
N ALA A 341 -7.67 19.54 -35.64
CA ALA A 341 -9.09 19.22 -35.63
C ALA A 341 -9.51 18.16 -36.68
N ARG A 342 -8.65 17.83 -37.64
CA ARG A 342 -8.92 16.85 -38.71
C ARG A 342 -8.77 15.39 -38.27
N ILE A 343 -8.13 15.15 -37.12
CA ILE A 343 -7.97 13.79 -36.59
C ILE A 343 -9.24 13.40 -35.84
N ARG A 344 -9.83 12.26 -36.21
CA ARG A 344 -10.94 11.64 -35.48
C ARG A 344 -10.47 10.31 -34.91
N LEU A 345 -10.90 9.99 -33.71
CA LEU A 345 -10.66 8.70 -33.07
C LEU A 345 -11.96 7.91 -33.00
N GLY A 346 -11.87 6.60 -33.12
CA GLY A 346 -13.02 5.73 -32.97
C GLY A 346 -12.66 4.42 -32.29
N TRP A 347 -13.64 3.88 -31.57
CA TRP A 347 -13.52 2.54 -31.01
C TRP A 347 -13.94 1.48 -32.02
N VAL A 348 -13.09 0.46 -32.21
CA VAL A 348 -13.40 -0.76 -32.96
C VAL A 348 -13.41 -1.96 -32.03
N LYS A 349 -14.13 -3.01 -32.42
CA LYS A 349 -14.17 -4.24 -31.63
C LYS A 349 -12.94 -5.10 -31.96
N ALA A 350 -12.27 -5.60 -30.93
CA ALA A 350 -11.18 -6.56 -31.07
C ALA A 350 -11.66 -7.90 -31.68
N HIS A 351 -10.79 -8.53 -32.47
CA HIS A 351 -10.91 -9.93 -32.94
C HIS A 351 -12.19 -10.26 -33.72
N ILE A 352 -12.64 -9.34 -34.58
CA ILE A 352 -13.77 -9.58 -35.50
C ILE A 352 -13.36 -9.56 -36.97
N GLY A 353 -12.06 -9.59 -37.28
CA GLY A 353 -11.55 -9.69 -38.65
C GLY A 353 -11.45 -8.36 -39.39
N ILE A 354 -11.41 -7.23 -38.68
CA ILE A 354 -11.11 -5.93 -39.31
C ILE A 354 -9.62 -5.94 -39.70
N LYS A 355 -9.34 -6.02 -41.00
CA LYS A 355 -7.98 -6.20 -41.56
C LYS A 355 -6.94 -5.30 -40.90
N GLY A 356 -7.20 -4.00 -40.78
CA GLY A 356 -6.27 -3.05 -40.15
C GLY A 356 -6.02 -3.33 -38.66
N ASN A 357 -7.07 -3.65 -37.90
CA ASN A 357 -6.97 -3.97 -36.48
C ASN A 357 -6.19 -5.27 -36.24
N GLU A 358 -6.48 -6.32 -37.02
CA GLU A 358 -5.75 -7.60 -36.89
C GLU A 358 -4.26 -7.44 -37.26
N ILE A 359 -3.93 -6.57 -38.21
CA ILE A 359 -2.55 -6.24 -38.56
C ILE A 359 -1.89 -5.45 -37.42
N ALA A 360 -2.55 -4.45 -36.85
CA ALA A 360 -2.03 -3.71 -35.70
C ALA A 360 -1.78 -4.66 -34.50
N ASP A 361 -2.71 -5.57 -34.20
CA ASP A 361 -2.56 -6.58 -33.15
C ASP A 361 -1.38 -7.53 -33.41
N THR A 362 -1.22 -8.01 -34.64
CA THR A 362 -0.07 -8.83 -35.03
C THR A 362 1.25 -8.06 -34.84
N LEU A 363 1.30 -6.82 -35.33
CA LEU A 363 2.48 -5.97 -35.21
C LEU A 363 2.82 -5.65 -33.75
N ALA A 364 1.82 -5.40 -32.89
CA ALA A 364 2.05 -5.13 -31.48
C ALA A 364 2.60 -6.36 -30.75
N LYS A 365 2.17 -7.57 -31.13
CA LYS A 365 2.70 -8.84 -30.63
C LYS A 365 4.14 -9.06 -31.07
N GLU A 366 4.46 -8.83 -32.34
CA GLU A 366 5.84 -8.89 -32.87
C GLU A 366 6.74 -7.83 -32.23
N ALA A 367 6.20 -6.63 -31.97
CA ALA A 367 6.92 -5.54 -31.33
C ALA A 367 7.41 -5.89 -29.91
N THR A 368 6.82 -6.90 -29.25
CA THR A 368 7.28 -7.36 -27.94
C THR A 368 8.74 -7.85 -27.99
N THR A 369 9.17 -8.43 -29.12
CA THR A 369 10.54 -8.92 -29.34
C THR A 369 11.35 -7.96 -30.20
N ASP A 370 10.80 -7.53 -31.33
CA ASP A 370 11.54 -6.93 -32.45
C ASP A 370 11.19 -5.45 -32.72
N GLY A 371 10.39 -4.83 -31.83
CA GLY A 371 10.01 -3.42 -31.95
C GLY A 371 11.16 -2.45 -31.64
N ILE A 372 11.03 -1.21 -32.11
CA ILE A 372 12.00 -0.14 -31.82
C ILE A 372 11.98 0.13 -30.30
N PRO A 373 13.13 0.10 -29.59
CA PRO A 373 13.14 0.36 -28.16
C PRO A 373 12.54 1.74 -27.82
N ALA A 374 11.49 1.75 -27.02
CA ALA A 374 10.84 2.96 -26.50
C ALA A 374 10.96 3.01 -24.98
N SER A 375 11.40 4.15 -24.46
CA SER A 375 11.53 4.37 -23.02
C SER A 375 10.28 5.08 -22.49
N LEU A 376 9.51 4.39 -21.65
CA LEU A 376 8.43 4.98 -20.86
C LEU A 376 8.68 4.75 -19.37
N PRO A 377 8.41 5.76 -18.52
CA PRO A 377 8.48 5.60 -17.08
C PRO A 377 7.61 4.44 -16.59
N PHE A 378 8.08 3.74 -15.57
CA PHE A 378 7.36 2.59 -15.02
C PHE A 378 6.11 3.04 -14.25
N PRO A 379 5.00 2.30 -14.37
CA PRO A 379 3.75 2.70 -13.74
C PRO A 379 3.86 2.62 -12.23
N LYS A 380 3.13 3.49 -11.51
CA LYS A 380 3.14 3.53 -10.03
C LYS A 380 2.81 2.18 -9.38
N ASN A 381 2.02 1.33 -10.05
CA ASN A 381 1.70 -0.01 -9.56
C ASN A 381 2.90 -0.97 -9.63
N PHE A 382 3.79 -0.82 -10.61
CA PHE A 382 5.05 -1.57 -10.67
C PHE A 382 5.92 -1.24 -9.45
N LEU A 383 6.12 0.05 -9.16
CA LEU A 383 6.83 0.52 -7.96
C LEU A 383 6.23 -0.07 -6.68
N LYS A 384 4.91 -0.01 -6.52
CA LYS A 384 4.22 -0.60 -5.35
C LYS A 384 4.49 -2.10 -5.20
N LYS A 385 4.47 -2.86 -6.31
CA LYS A 385 4.74 -4.31 -6.30
C LYS A 385 6.19 -4.60 -5.91
N GLN A 386 7.14 -3.87 -6.49
CA GLN A 386 8.56 -4.02 -6.18
C GLN A 386 8.87 -3.70 -4.72
N LEU A 387 8.35 -2.57 -4.21
CA LEU A 387 8.51 -2.18 -2.81
C LEU A 387 7.86 -3.18 -1.84
N LEU A 388 6.69 -3.72 -2.21
CA LEU A 388 6.03 -4.77 -1.41
C LEU A 388 6.89 -6.03 -1.36
N GLN A 389 7.47 -6.46 -2.48
CA GLN A 389 8.36 -7.64 -2.52
C GLN A 389 9.59 -7.44 -1.64
N LEU A 390 10.27 -6.29 -1.76
CA LEU A 390 11.44 -5.98 -0.92
C LEU A 390 11.09 -5.91 0.57
N SER A 391 9.92 -5.35 0.89
CA SER A 391 9.42 -5.27 2.26
C SER A 391 9.06 -6.64 2.83
N LEU A 392 8.49 -7.53 2.02
CA LEU A 392 8.23 -8.92 2.39
C LEU A 392 9.53 -9.69 2.58
N SER A 393 10.53 -9.55 1.70
CA SER A 393 11.86 -10.14 1.89
C SER A 393 12.53 -9.67 3.18
N ARG A 394 12.40 -8.37 3.52
CA ARG A 394 12.89 -7.85 4.80
C ARG A 394 12.13 -8.45 5.98
N SER A 395 10.81 -8.54 5.89
CA SER A 395 9.97 -9.12 6.95
C SER A 395 10.27 -10.61 7.13
N GLN A 396 10.55 -11.34 6.04
CA GLN A 396 10.96 -12.74 6.06
C GLN A 396 12.30 -12.90 6.76
N ALA A 397 13.28 -12.03 6.48
CA ALA A 397 14.56 -12.06 7.19
C ALA A 397 14.40 -11.78 8.70
N GLU A 398 13.51 -10.88 9.11
CA GLU A 398 13.19 -10.69 10.55
C GLU A 398 12.46 -11.90 11.15
N TRP A 399 11.70 -12.64 10.35
CA TRP A 399 11.00 -13.85 10.77
C TRP A 399 11.93 -15.05 10.93
N ASP A 400 12.84 -15.25 9.99
CA ASP A 400 13.84 -16.32 9.98
C ASP A 400 14.79 -16.18 11.16
N ASN A 401 15.30 -14.96 11.39
CA ASN A 401 16.27 -14.67 12.45
C ASN A 401 15.66 -14.32 13.81
N GLY A 402 14.32 -14.26 13.91
CA GLY A 402 13.65 -13.90 15.15
C GLY A 402 13.75 -14.99 16.21
N GLU A 403 13.91 -14.62 17.47
CA GLU A 403 13.94 -15.59 18.58
C GLU A 403 12.53 -15.94 19.10
N THR A 404 11.53 -15.10 18.81
CA THR A 404 10.16 -15.26 19.32
C THR A 404 9.23 -15.86 18.26
N GLY A 405 8.12 -16.46 18.72
CA GLY A 405 7.10 -17.03 17.83
C GLY A 405 7.53 -18.33 17.12
N ARG A 406 8.54 -19.04 17.61
CA ARG A 406 9.13 -20.21 16.95
C ARG A 406 8.13 -21.36 16.72
N SER A 407 7.14 -21.53 17.60
CA SER A 407 6.06 -22.50 17.38
C SER A 407 5.22 -22.18 16.14
N VAL A 408 5.02 -20.91 15.81
CA VAL A 408 4.31 -20.48 14.61
C VAL A 408 5.24 -20.53 13.40
N TYR A 409 6.55 -20.29 13.58
CA TYR A 409 7.56 -20.43 12.52
C TYR A 409 7.63 -21.84 11.96
N SER A 410 7.57 -22.87 12.82
CA SER A 410 7.56 -24.26 12.36
C SER A 410 6.35 -24.58 11.47
N ILE A 411 5.22 -23.89 11.69
CA ILE A 411 3.98 -24.07 10.93
C ILE A 411 4.00 -23.21 9.65
N ILE A 412 4.44 -21.95 9.77
CA ILE A 412 4.46 -20.94 8.72
C ILE A 412 5.89 -20.39 8.57
N PRO A 413 6.80 -21.15 7.93
CA PRO A 413 8.18 -20.69 7.75
C PRO A 413 8.26 -19.58 6.69
N LYS A 414 7.35 -19.54 5.72
CA LYS A 414 7.29 -18.51 4.68
C LYS A 414 6.12 -17.59 4.93
N ILE A 415 6.42 -16.30 5.09
CA ILE A 415 5.41 -15.28 5.35
C ILE A 415 4.66 -14.90 4.07
N SER A 416 3.46 -14.37 4.22
CA SER A 416 2.70 -13.75 3.14
C SER A 416 1.96 -12.52 3.66
N ASN A 417 1.41 -11.70 2.75
CA ASN A 417 0.52 -10.59 3.08
C ASN A 417 -0.95 -11.01 3.21
N LYS A 418 -1.25 -12.32 3.20
CA LYS A 418 -2.60 -12.87 3.30
C LYS A 418 -2.91 -13.27 4.73
N GLN A 419 -4.13 -13.01 5.16
CA GLN A 419 -4.63 -13.43 6.47
C GLN A 419 -4.94 -14.93 6.46
N LEU A 420 -4.59 -15.66 7.52
CA LEU A 420 -4.86 -17.11 7.62
C LEU A 420 -6.25 -17.43 8.21
N HIS A 421 -7.01 -16.40 8.60
CA HIS A 421 -8.35 -16.52 9.19
C HIS A 421 -8.44 -17.53 10.35
N TRP A 422 -7.37 -17.66 11.15
CA TRP A 422 -7.40 -18.47 12.35
C TRP A 422 -8.29 -17.81 13.42
N SER A 423 -9.11 -18.60 14.10
CA SER A 423 -9.85 -18.18 15.29
C SER A 423 -8.89 -17.83 16.43
N ARG A 424 -9.41 -17.30 17.54
CA ARG A 424 -8.62 -17.07 18.76
C ARG A 424 -8.05 -18.40 19.27
N GLU A 425 -8.87 -19.43 19.26
CA GLU A 425 -8.59 -20.77 19.76
C GLU A 425 -7.51 -21.45 18.92
N CYS A 426 -7.58 -21.34 17.59
CA CYS A 426 -6.51 -21.79 16.69
C CYS A 426 -5.19 -21.06 16.95
N ILE A 427 -5.23 -19.76 17.27
CA ILE A 427 -4.02 -19.00 17.63
C ILE A 427 -3.44 -19.50 18.96
N GLN A 428 -4.28 -19.73 19.97
CA GLN A 428 -3.84 -20.31 21.25
C GLN A 428 -3.19 -21.68 21.04
N PHE A 429 -3.83 -22.54 20.24
CA PHE A 429 -3.33 -23.86 19.88
C PHE A 429 -1.97 -23.80 19.17
N ALA A 430 -1.85 -23.00 18.11
CA ALA A 430 -0.62 -22.86 17.32
C ALA A 430 0.55 -22.22 18.09
N THR A 431 0.22 -21.29 18.98
CA THR A 431 1.24 -20.59 19.79
C THR A 431 1.61 -21.38 21.05
N GLY A 432 0.75 -22.29 21.50
CA GLY A 432 0.82 -22.88 22.84
C GLY A 432 0.53 -21.88 23.95
N HIS A 433 -0.03 -20.70 23.64
CA HIS A 433 -0.39 -19.68 24.63
C HIS A 433 -1.89 -19.73 24.88
N GLY A 434 -2.32 -20.56 25.82
CA GLY A 434 -3.72 -20.87 26.05
C GLY A 434 -3.95 -21.63 27.36
N PRO A 435 -5.11 -22.28 27.52
CA PRO A 435 -5.45 -23.08 28.70
C PRO A 435 -4.71 -24.42 28.67
N PHE A 436 -3.38 -24.39 28.79
CA PHE A 436 -2.53 -25.58 28.80
C PHE A 436 -1.68 -25.59 30.07
N PRO A 437 -1.64 -26.68 30.86
CA PRO A 437 -0.79 -26.77 32.05
C PRO A 437 0.68 -26.39 31.78
N SER A 438 1.24 -26.84 30.65
CA SER A 438 2.60 -26.48 30.22
C SER A 438 2.81 -24.96 30.04
N TYR A 439 1.79 -24.24 29.59
CA TYR A 439 1.82 -22.79 29.51
C TYR A 439 1.58 -22.14 30.89
N LEU A 440 0.59 -22.61 31.63
CA LEU A 440 0.15 -22.02 32.91
C LEU A 440 1.24 -22.13 33.99
N LYS A 441 1.96 -23.27 34.07
CA LYS A 441 3.13 -23.45 34.95
C LYS A 441 4.23 -22.43 34.65
N ARG A 442 4.55 -22.23 33.37
CA ARG A 442 5.59 -21.28 32.93
C ARG A 442 5.29 -19.84 33.38
N PHE A 443 4.03 -19.49 33.57
CA PHE A 443 3.60 -18.17 34.06
C PHE A 443 3.22 -18.16 35.54
N GLY A 444 3.51 -19.22 36.29
CA GLY A 444 3.23 -19.31 37.73
C GLY A 444 1.75 -19.36 38.10
N LEU A 445 0.87 -19.66 37.14
CA LEU A 445 -0.57 -19.76 37.37
C LEU A 445 -0.97 -21.16 37.87
N HIS A 446 -0.16 -22.17 37.56
CA HIS A 446 -0.33 -23.57 37.97
C HIS A 446 0.96 -24.09 38.63
N SER A 447 0.82 -25.02 39.57
CA SER A 447 1.95 -25.70 40.24
C SER A 447 2.65 -26.73 39.34
N THR A 448 1.94 -27.31 38.38
CA THR A 448 2.42 -28.39 37.51
C THR A 448 2.07 -28.14 36.04
N ASP A 449 2.85 -28.75 35.14
CA ASP A 449 2.67 -28.81 33.69
C ASP A 449 1.98 -30.10 33.25
N TYR A 450 1.57 -30.93 34.20
CA TYR A 450 0.77 -32.12 33.96
C TYR A 450 -0.72 -31.80 33.86
N CYS A 451 -1.37 -32.49 32.93
CA CYS A 451 -2.82 -32.63 32.82
C CYS A 451 -3.34 -33.58 33.92
N GLY A 452 -4.64 -33.56 34.21
CA GLY A 452 -5.29 -34.54 35.09
C GLY A 452 -5.10 -36.01 34.69
N CYS A 453 -4.64 -36.29 33.47
CA CYS A 453 -4.25 -37.64 33.04
C CYS A 453 -2.82 -38.05 33.44
N GLY A 454 -2.10 -37.24 34.22
CA GLY A 454 -0.74 -37.54 34.71
C GLY A 454 0.40 -37.24 33.72
N GLU A 455 0.12 -36.62 32.59
CA GLU A 455 1.08 -36.40 31.49
C GLU A 455 1.16 -34.91 31.11
N ILE A 456 2.23 -34.49 30.41
CA ILE A 456 2.43 -33.07 30.07
C ILE A 456 1.24 -32.53 29.25
N GLY A 457 0.56 -31.52 29.80
CA GLY A 457 -0.57 -30.85 29.19
C GLY A 457 -0.12 -29.79 28.17
N ASN A 458 0.19 -30.23 26.95
CA ASN A 458 0.53 -29.36 25.82
C ASN A 458 -0.48 -29.51 24.65
N PRO A 459 -0.51 -28.57 23.70
CA PRO A 459 -1.50 -28.59 22.61
C PRO A 459 -1.52 -29.91 21.83
N LEU A 460 -0.35 -30.43 21.44
CA LEU A 460 -0.25 -31.66 20.65
C LEU A 460 -0.81 -32.85 21.42
N ARG A 461 -0.46 -32.99 22.70
CA ARG A 461 -0.93 -34.09 23.56
C ARG A 461 -2.46 -34.11 23.67
N TYR A 462 -3.08 -32.97 23.93
CA TYR A 462 -4.53 -32.87 23.99
C TYR A 462 -5.20 -33.17 22.64
N ALA A 463 -4.55 -32.84 21.54
CA ALA A 463 -5.09 -33.08 20.20
C ALA A 463 -4.87 -34.51 19.69
N THR A 464 -4.07 -35.36 20.34
CA THR A 464 -3.73 -36.69 19.77
C THR A 464 -3.76 -37.87 20.75
N ARG A 465 -3.54 -37.66 22.05
CA ARG A 465 -3.26 -38.78 22.99
C ARG A 465 -3.89 -38.65 24.36
N CYS A 466 -4.31 -37.46 24.79
CA CYS A 466 -4.86 -37.29 26.13
C CYS A 466 -6.23 -38.01 26.24
N PRO A 467 -6.41 -38.96 27.16
CA PRO A 467 -7.67 -39.69 27.31
C PRO A 467 -8.86 -38.77 27.62
N LEU A 468 -8.60 -37.64 28.30
CA LEU A 468 -9.62 -36.65 28.70
C LEU A 468 -10.17 -35.83 27.52
N THR A 469 -9.61 -35.96 26.32
CA THR A 469 -10.00 -35.20 25.13
C THR A 469 -10.23 -36.09 23.89
N LEU A 470 -10.55 -37.38 24.10
CA LEU A 470 -10.70 -38.39 23.04
C LEU A 470 -11.62 -37.95 21.89
N SER A 471 -12.73 -37.28 22.20
CA SER A 471 -13.70 -36.77 21.22
C SER A 471 -13.14 -35.74 20.24
N TYR A 472 -12.00 -35.13 20.58
CA TYR A 472 -11.36 -34.08 19.79
C TYR A 472 -10.07 -34.56 19.12
N HIS A 473 -9.73 -35.84 19.21
CA HIS A 473 -8.46 -36.34 18.70
C HIS A 473 -8.37 -36.24 17.18
N HIS A 474 -7.19 -35.80 16.74
CA HIS A 474 -6.70 -35.99 15.40
C HIS A 474 -5.77 -37.21 15.40
N LYS A 475 -5.59 -37.82 14.22
CA LYS A 475 -4.62 -38.90 14.04
C LYS A 475 -3.23 -38.46 14.52
N GLU A 476 -2.63 -39.22 15.42
CA GLU A 476 -1.29 -38.93 15.94
C GLU A 476 -0.26 -38.94 14.80
N PRO A 477 0.59 -37.90 14.68
CA PRO A 477 1.65 -37.89 13.68
C PRO A 477 2.86 -38.66 14.15
N SER A 478 3.52 -39.38 13.24
CA SER A 478 4.89 -39.84 13.46
C SER A 478 5.83 -38.63 13.60
N PRO A 479 6.96 -38.73 14.34
CA PRO A 479 7.86 -37.60 14.61
C PRO A 479 8.30 -36.83 13.35
N GLN A 480 8.63 -37.54 12.27
CA GLN A 480 9.03 -36.95 10.98
C GLN A 480 7.93 -36.12 10.28
N PHE A 481 6.66 -36.33 10.62
CA PHE A 481 5.51 -35.67 10.00
C PHE A 481 4.84 -34.62 10.90
N ILE A 482 5.43 -34.29 12.06
CA ILE A 482 4.83 -33.37 13.03
C ILE A 482 4.54 -31.99 12.42
N VAL A 483 5.46 -31.45 11.62
CA VAL A 483 5.29 -30.14 10.96
C VAL A 483 4.16 -30.18 9.94
N HIS A 484 4.10 -31.24 9.13
CA HIS A 484 3.03 -31.41 8.15
C HIS A 484 1.66 -31.58 8.82
N TRP A 485 1.63 -32.29 9.95
CA TRP A 485 0.44 -32.46 10.76
C TRP A 485 -0.10 -31.11 11.26
N TRP A 486 0.76 -30.26 11.82
CA TRP A 486 0.35 -28.93 12.27
C TRP A 486 -0.23 -28.08 11.13
N LYS A 487 0.41 -28.10 9.97
CA LYS A 487 -0.08 -27.41 8.77
C LYS A 487 -1.46 -27.92 8.35
N SER A 488 -1.64 -29.24 8.29
CA SER A 488 -2.92 -29.86 7.94
C SER A 488 -4.01 -29.50 8.95
N ALA A 489 -3.69 -29.60 10.24
CA ALA A 489 -4.60 -29.35 11.35
C ALA A 489 -5.15 -27.92 11.34
N LEU A 490 -4.31 -26.94 11.00
CA LEU A 490 -4.66 -25.52 10.99
C LEU A 490 -5.09 -24.97 9.62
N SER A 491 -4.97 -25.74 8.55
CA SER A 491 -5.42 -25.31 7.21
C SER A 491 -6.88 -25.69 6.93
N ARG A 492 -7.30 -26.90 7.32
CA ARG A 492 -8.64 -27.42 6.99
C ARG A 492 -9.72 -26.83 7.89
N LYS A 493 -10.84 -26.36 7.30
CA LYS A 493 -11.93 -25.72 8.04
C LYS A 493 -12.56 -26.61 9.11
N LEU A 494 -12.82 -27.88 8.80
CA LEU A 494 -13.38 -28.84 9.76
C LEU A 494 -12.41 -29.11 10.91
N SER A 495 -11.12 -29.25 10.58
CA SER A 495 -10.07 -29.44 11.57
C SER A 495 -9.94 -28.24 12.52
N ARG A 496 -9.99 -27.01 11.99
CA ARG A 496 -10.01 -25.80 12.81
C ARG A 496 -11.20 -25.74 13.76
N ARG A 497 -12.41 -26.11 13.30
CA ARG A 497 -13.59 -26.19 14.17
C ARG A 497 -13.40 -27.19 15.31
N ASN A 498 -12.78 -28.35 15.03
CA ASN A 498 -12.48 -29.33 16.06
C ASN A 498 -11.47 -28.80 17.10
N ILE A 499 -10.43 -28.08 16.63
CA ILE A 499 -9.48 -27.37 17.50
C ILE A 499 -10.21 -26.31 18.33
N ASP A 500 -11.09 -25.51 17.73
CA ASP A 500 -11.85 -24.48 18.43
C ASP A 500 -12.68 -25.10 19.56
N ASN A 501 -13.34 -26.23 19.29
CA ASN A 501 -14.11 -26.97 20.29
C ASN A 501 -13.21 -27.55 21.39
N LEU A 502 -12.05 -28.11 21.04
CA LEU A 502 -11.06 -28.63 22.01
C LEU A 502 -10.60 -27.53 22.97
N ILE A 503 -10.19 -26.38 22.44
CA ILE A 503 -9.70 -25.28 23.27
C ILE A 503 -10.81 -24.70 24.13
N THR A 504 -12.03 -24.61 23.59
CA THR A 504 -13.21 -24.18 24.36
C THR A 504 -13.48 -25.16 25.51
N PHE A 505 -13.46 -26.47 25.23
CA PHE A 505 -13.62 -27.51 26.24
C PHE A 505 -12.58 -27.41 27.35
N LEU A 506 -11.30 -27.22 26.99
CA LEU A 506 -10.23 -27.00 27.97
C LEU A 506 -10.50 -25.74 28.80
N ALA A 507 -10.89 -24.62 28.18
CA ALA A 507 -11.15 -23.39 28.89
C ALA A 507 -12.35 -23.45 29.86
N THR A 508 -13.37 -24.26 29.57
CA THR A 508 -14.56 -24.40 30.42
C THR A 508 -14.43 -25.47 31.50
N ASN A 509 -13.51 -26.42 31.34
CA ASN A 509 -13.30 -27.53 32.28
C ASN A 509 -11.95 -27.39 32.97
N GLU A 510 -11.78 -26.30 33.72
CA GLU A 510 -10.49 -25.95 34.34
C GLU A 510 -10.01 -27.00 35.36
N ASP A 511 -10.93 -27.75 35.98
CA ASP A 511 -10.62 -28.86 36.89
C ASP A 511 -9.89 -30.03 36.21
N ILE A 512 -10.06 -30.18 34.88
CA ILE A 512 -9.31 -31.16 34.07
C ILE A 512 -7.84 -30.72 33.88
N ILE A 513 -7.59 -29.41 34.02
CA ILE A 513 -6.30 -28.75 33.81
C ILE A 513 -5.56 -28.52 35.13
N LYS A 514 -6.30 -28.27 36.22
CA LYS A 514 -5.78 -28.12 37.59
C LYS A 514 -5.79 -29.48 38.27
N SER A 515 -4.65 -30.20 38.28
CA SER A 515 -4.54 -31.37 39.15
C SER A 515 -4.81 -30.92 40.59
N GLN A 516 -5.83 -31.46 41.26
CA GLN A 516 -5.98 -31.28 42.69
C GLN A 516 -4.75 -31.90 43.37
N ASN A 517 -3.97 -31.07 44.05
CA ASN A 517 -3.03 -31.56 45.05
C ASN A 517 -3.84 -32.22 46.16
N THR A 518 -4.13 -33.52 46.04
CA THR A 518 -4.36 -34.33 47.24
C THR A 518 -2.99 -34.54 47.87
N THR A 519 -2.58 -33.61 48.73
CA THR A 519 -1.61 -33.94 49.78
C THR A 519 -2.19 -35.13 50.54
N PRO A 520 -1.51 -36.28 50.63
CA PRO A 520 -1.96 -37.33 51.53
C PRO A 520 -1.88 -36.75 52.94
N SER A 521 -3.01 -36.71 53.63
CA SER A 521 -3.06 -36.45 55.06
C SER A 521 -2.21 -37.53 55.73
N HIS A 522 -1.01 -37.17 56.17
CA HIS A 522 -0.31 -37.94 57.18
C HIS A 522 -1.15 -37.87 58.45
N THR A 523 -1.97 -38.90 58.68
CA THR A 523 -2.50 -39.21 60.00
C THR A 523 -1.35 -39.84 60.78
N PRO A 524 -0.87 -39.25 61.88
CA PRO A 524 0.07 -39.92 62.75
C PRO A 524 -0.70 -40.92 63.61
N ALA A 525 -0.34 -42.19 63.51
CA ALA A 525 -0.55 -43.19 64.53
C ALA A 525 0.80 -43.87 64.80
#